data_AF-A0A1B6C4M8-F1
#
_entry.id   AF-A0A1B6C4M8-F1
#
_cell.length_a   1.000
_cell.length_b   1.000
_cell.length_c   1.000
_cell.angle_alpha   90.00
_cell.angle_beta   90.00
_cell.angle_gamma   90.00
#
_symmetry.space_group_name_H-M   'P 1'
#
loop_
_entity.id
_entity.type
_entity.pdbx_description
1 polymer ?
#
loop_
_entity_poly.entity_id
_entity_poly.type
_entity_poly.pdbx_seq_one_letter_code
_entity_poly.pdbx_strand_id
1 'polypeptide(L)'
;IVPEGDMPTPCNTDNRTESPSATSWWDGSYVCNPLEAVCIEDWIGPNYGITSFDNIGLAMLTVFQCITMEGWTAILYWMNDAIGSSFNWLYFVPLIVLGSFFMLNLVLGVLSGEFAKEREKVENRQTFLKLRRQQQLE
;
A
#
# COMPACT_ATOMS: atom_id res chain seq x y z
N ILE A 1 29.34 2.90 4.38
CA ILE A 1 29.37 1.88 5.46
C ILE A 1 28.06 2.03 6.20
N VAL A 2 27.18 1.03 6.15
CA VAL A 2 26.03 1.00 7.05
C VAL A 2 26.58 0.54 8.40
N PRO A 3 26.46 1.33 9.50
CA PRO A 3 26.91 0.90 10.81
C PRO A 3 26.23 -0.42 11.21
N GLU A 4 26.93 -1.28 11.97
CA GLU A 4 26.34 -2.51 12.49
C GLU A 4 25.06 -2.19 13.30
N GLY A 5 23.90 -2.58 12.76
CA GLY A 5 22.59 -2.36 13.39
C GLY A 5 21.65 -1.46 12.59
N ASP A 6 22.15 -0.67 11.65
CA ASP A 6 21.33 0.16 10.77
C ASP A 6 20.93 -0.63 9.51
N MET A 7 19.72 -0.39 9.01
CA MET A 7 19.26 -0.97 7.76
C MET A 7 19.75 -0.11 6.58
N PRO A 8 20.20 -0.71 5.47
CA PRO A 8 20.50 0.04 4.25
C PRO A 8 19.24 0.82 3.79
N THR A 9 19.45 2.07 3.41
CA THR A 9 18.39 2.99 2.98
C THR A 9 18.59 3.39 1.52
N PRO A 10 17.51 3.71 0.78
CA PRO A 10 17.62 4.23 -0.57
C PRO A 10 18.39 5.55 -0.58
N CYS A 11 19.28 5.70 -1.57
CA CYS A 11 20.02 6.91 -1.84
C CYS A 11 20.03 7.18 -3.34
N ASN A 12 20.08 8.46 -3.71
CA ASN A 12 20.12 8.87 -5.11
C ASN A 12 21.56 9.15 -5.56
N THR A 13 22.34 9.90 -4.77
CA THR A 13 23.72 10.27 -5.08
C THR A 13 24.49 10.66 -3.83
N ASP A 14 25.82 10.61 -3.91
CA ASP A 14 26.74 11.16 -2.90
C ASP A 14 27.02 12.66 -3.11
N ASN A 15 26.79 13.15 -4.32
CA ASN A 15 27.12 14.53 -4.69
C ASN A 15 25.86 15.39 -4.74
N ARG A 16 25.74 16.32 -3.78
CA ARG A 16 24.56 17.19 -3.66
C ARG A 16 24.26 17.97 -4.94
N THR A 17 25.26 18.33 -5.74
CA THR A 17 25.07 19.09 -6.99
C THR A 17 24.46 18.29 -8.13
N GLU A 18 24.52 16.96 -8.06
CA GLU A 18 24.00 16.06 -9.08
C GLU A 18 22.59 15.57 -8.74
N SER A 19 22.15 15.78 -7.51
CA SER A 19 20.81 15.37 -7.07
C SER A 19 19.71 16.17 -7.81
N PRO A 20 18.56 15.55 -8.10
CA PRO A 20 17.37 16.27 -8.58
C PRO A 20 16.99 17.45 -7.66
N SER A 21 17.24 17.29 -6.36
CA SER A 21 17.10 18.35 -5.34
C SER A 21 18.00 19.59 -5.53
N ALA A 22 19.07 19.47 -6.31
CA ALA A 22 19.93 20.61 -6.66
C ALA A 22 19.26 21.55 -7.66
N THR A 23 18.35 21.02 -8.47
CA THR A 23 17.66 21.78 -9.52
C THR A 23 16.44 22.52 -8.99
N SER A 24 15.84 22.02 -7.91
CA SER A 24 14.70 22.68 -7.27
C SER A 24 14.50 22.31 -5.80
N TRP A 25 14.13 23.29 -4.99
CA TRP A 25 13.96 23.14 -3.52
C TRP A 25 12.80 22.23 -3.09
N TRP A 26 11.93 21.83 -4.02
CA TRP A 26 10.75 20.99 -3.78
C TRP A 26 10.94 19.54 -4.20
N ASP A 27 12.06 19.22 -4.85
CA ASP A 27 12.39 17.85 -5.22
C ASP A 27 13.30 17.27 -4.14
N GLY A 28 12.77 16.42 -3.27
CA GLY A 28 13.51 15.83 -2.16
C GLY A 28 13.95 14.41 -2.49
N SER A 29 15.19 14.24 -2.97
CA SER A 29 15.87 12.94 -3.06
C SER A 29 16.91 12.82 -1.94
N TYR A 30 17.16 11.62 -1.42
CA TYR A 30 18.14 11.42 -0.36
C TYR A 30 19.56 11.46 -0.92
N VAL A 31 20.37 12.38 -0.38
CA VAL A 31 21.78 12.54 -0.70
C VAL A 31 22.59 12.10 0.52
N CYS A 32 23.50 11.14 0.33
CA CYS A 32 24.34 10.65 1.41
C CYS A 32 25.32 11.73 1.88
N ASN A 33 25.60 11.77 3.19
CA ASN A 33 26.69 12.57 3.72
C ASN A 33 28.02 11.87 3.38
N PRO A 34 28.91 12.47 2.56
CA PRO A 34 30.13 11.80 2.10
C PRO A 34 31.14 11.49 3.21
N LEU A 35 30.96 12.05 4.42
CA LEU A 35 31.79 11.74 5.58
C LEU A 35 31.29 10.52 6.38
N GLU A 36 30.05 10.08 6.16
CA GLU A 36 29.38 9.04 6.97
C GLU A 36 28.96 7.84 6.12
N ALA A 37 28.43 8.10 4.92
CA ALA A 37 27.89 7.09 4.02
C ALA A 37 28.30 7.32 2.57
N VAL A 38 28.29 6.25 1.79
CA VAL A 38 28.54 6.24 0.35
C VAL A 38 27.38 5.49 -0.28
N CYS A 39 26.81 6.05 -1.33
CA CYS A 39 25.72 5.50 -2.10
C CYS A 39 26.28 4.40 -3.02
N ILE A 40 25.74 3.20 -2.88
CA ILE A 40 26.20 2.02 -3.62
C ILE A 40 25.01 1.34 -4.29
N GLU A 41 25.20 0.86 -5.52
CA GLU A 41 24.16 0.18 -6.29
C GLU A 41 23.96 -1.30 -5.89
N ASP A 42 24.69 -1.79 -4.88
CA ASP A 42 24.66 -3.20 -4.45
C ASP A 42 23.53 -3.51 -3.45
N TRP A 43 22.54 -2.63 -3.34
CA TRP A 43 21.43 -2.83 -2.43
C TRP A 43 20.31 -3.64 -3.10
N ILE A 44 19.98 -4.80 -2.52
CA ILE A 44 18.86 -5.66 -2.96
C ILE A 44 17.49 -4.99 -2.88
N GLY A 45 17.36 -3.85 -2.19
CA GLY A 45 16.13 -3.11 -2.01
C GLY A 45 15.41 -3.36 -0.67
N PRO A 46 14.32 -2.63 -0.41
CA PRO A 46 13.61 -2.69 0.86
C PRO A 46 12.92 -4.04 1.06
N ASN A 47 12.73 -4.42 2.33
CA ASN A 47 12.14 -5.70 2.73
C ASN A 47 12.78 -6.91 2.03
N TYR A 48 14.12 -6.97 2.01
CA TYR A 48 14.90 -8.03 1.34
C TYR A 48 14.63 -8.15 -0.16
N GLY A 49 14.32 -7.03 -0.83
CA GLY A 49 14.03 -6.97 -2.27
C GLY A 49 12.61 -7.39 -2.66
N ILE A 50 11.72 -7.61 -1.69
CA ILE A 50 10.31 -7.96 -1.96
C ILE A 50 9.51 -6.74 -2.43
N THR A 51 9.71 -5.59 -1.79
CA THR A 51 9.04 -4.35 -2.18
C THR A 51 9.87 -3.67 -3.28
N SER A 52 9.59 -4.04 -4.52
CA SER A 52 10.28 -3.52 -5.70
C SER A 52 9.33 -3.37 -6.89
N PHE A 53 9.76 -2.54 -7.85
CA PHE A 53 9.05 -2.30 -9.11
C PHE A 53 9.78 -2.89 -10.33
N ASP A 54 10.79 -3.73 -10.11
CA ASP A 54 11.66 -4.27 -11.17
C ASP A 54 10.96 -5.34 -12.02
N ASN A 55 9.99 -6.04 -11.42
CA ASN A 55 9.24 -7.13 -12.05
C ASN A 55 7.74 -6.91 -11.85
N ILE A 56 6.93 -7.30 -12.85
CA ILE A 56 5.47 -7.11 -12.78
C ILE A 56 4.83 -7.83 -11.58
N GLY A 57 5.34 -9.00 -11.19
CA GLY A 57 4.83 -9.75 -10.04
C GLY A 57 5.07 -9.05 -8.70
N LEU A 58 6.30 -8.56 -8.46
CA LEU A 58 6.66 -7.81 -7.25
C LEU A 58 5.99 -6.43 -7.21
N ALA A 59 5.85 -5.79 -8.38
CA ALA A 59 5.12 -4.54 -8.51
C ALA A 59 3.64 -4.73 -8.12
N MET A 60 2.98 -5.80 -8.57
CA MET A 60 1.60 -6.11 -8.18
C MET A 60 1.47 -6.36 -6.66
N LEU A 61 2.42 -7.08 -6.05
CA LEU A 61 2.44 -7.30 -4.61
C LEU A 61 2.58 -5.99 -3.83
N THR A 62 3.52 -5.13 -4.26
CA THR A 62 3.77 -3.82 -3.66
C THR A 62 2.56 -2.91 -3.80
N VAL A 63 1.91 -2.89 -4.97
CA VAL A 63 0.65 -2.15 -5.19
C VAL A 63 -0.48 -2.69 -4.32
N PHE A 64 -0.60 -4.01 -4.18
CA PHE A 64 -1.59 -4.63 -3.31
C PHE A 64 -1.41 -4.19 -1.85
N GLN A 65 -0.17 -4.23 -1.34
CA GLN A 65 0.19 -3.74 0.00
C GLN A 65 -0.16 -2.25 0.18
N CYS A 66 0.13 -1.42 -0.83
CA CYS A 66 -0.26 -0.01 -0.82
C CYS A 66 -1.78 0.16 -0.70
N ILE A 67 -2.56 -0.58 -1.50
CA ILE A 67 -4.03 -0.50 -1.52
C ILE A 67 -4.63 -0.93 -0.18
N THR A 68 -4.01 -1.85 0.56
CA THR A 68 -4.45 -2.25 1.90
C THR A 68 -4.20 -1.19 2.99
N MET A 69 -3.63 -0.02 2.63
CA MET A 69 -3.28 1.07 3.53
C MET A 69 -2.28 0.66 4.63
N GLU A 70 -1.46 -0.36 4.38
CA GLU A 70 -0.50 -0.90 5.35
C GLU A 70 0.92 -0.75 4.80
N GLY A 71 1.79 -0.06 5.54
CA GLY A 71 3.18 0.18 5.10
C GLY A 71 3.36 1.09 3.86
N TRP A 72 2.29 1.63 3.27
CA TRP A 72 2.34 2.42 2.03
C TRP A 72 3.14 3.72 2.15
N THR A 73 3.16 4.34 3.34
CA THR A 73 3.92 5.57 3.58
C THR A 73 5.42 5.32 3.54
N ALA A 74 5.89 4.18 4.06
CA ALA A 74 7.30 3.78 3.98
C ALA A 74 7.73 3.57 2.53
N ILE A 75 6.89 2.91 1.73
CA ILE A 75 7.13 2.71 0.28
C ILE A 75 7.21 4.06 -0.45
N LEU A 76 6.30 4.99 -0.15
CA LEU A 76 6.35 6.34 -0.70
C LEU A 76 7.65 7.07 -0.33
N TYR A 77 8.09 6.98 0.93
CA TYR A 77 9.33 7.62 1.36
C TYR A 77 10.56 7.02 0.70
N TRP A 78 10.64 5.69 0.61
CA TRP A 78 11.73 5.04 -0.12
C TRP A 78 11.77 5.46 -1.59
N MET A 79 10.60 5.66 -2.21
CA MET A 79 10.55 6.13 -3.60
C MET A 79 10.97 7.59 -3.74
N ASN A 80 10.60 8.45 -2.79
CA ASN A 80 11.03 9.85 -2.75
C ASN A 80 12.54 9.93 -2.56
N ASP A 81 13.10 9.16 -1.64
CA ASP A 81 14.53 9.14 -1.36
C ASP A 81 15.34 8.66 -2.57
N ALA A 82 14.82 7.71 -3.35
CA ALA A 82 15.48 7.16 -4.53
C ALA A 82 15.39 8.06 -5.77
N ILE A 83 14.22 8.64 -6.10
CA ILE A 83 14.00 9.34 -7.39
C ILE A 83 13.66 10.84 -7.22
N GLY A 84 13.23 11.27 -6.03
CA GLY A 84 12.72 12.61 -5.77
C GLY A 84 11.20 12.66 -5.60
N SER A 85 10.69 13.68 -4.91
CA SER A 85 9.28 13.80 -4.54
C SER A 85 8.37 14.37 -5.63
N SER A 86 8.92 14.91 -6.72
CA SER A 86 8.15 15.71 -7.69
C SER A 86 6.98 14.98 -8.35
N PHE A 87 7.16 13.70 -8.72
CA PHE A 87 6.15 12.93 -9.45
C PHE A 87 5.50 11.80 -8.64
N ASN A 88 6.12 11.38 -7.53
CA ASN A 88 5.66 10.22 -6.75
C ASN A 88 4.25 10.42 -6.20
N TRP A 89 3.92 11.62 -5.73
CA TRP A 89 2.58 11.92 -5.20
C TRP A 89 1.47 11.73 -6.24
N LEU A 90 1.76 12.01 -7.52
CA LEU A 90 0.79 11.89 -8.62
C LEU A 90 0.43 10.43 -8.91
N TYR A 91 1.34 9.49 -8.60
CA TYR A 91 1.08 8.06 -8.69
C TYR A 91 0.41 7.52 -7.42
N PHE A 92 1.02 7.75 -6.26
CA PHE A 92 0.58 7.12 -5.00
C PHE A 92 -0.75 7.68 -4.49
N VAL A 93 -1.03 8.99 -4.60
CA VAL A 93 -2.27 9.57 -4.04
C VAL A 93 -3.51 9.02 -4.76
N PRO A 94 -3.62 9.06 -6.10
CA PRO A 94 -4.77 8.46 -6.79
C PRO A 94 -4.86 6.94 -6.60
N LEU A 95 -3.72 6.23 -6.57
CA LEU A 95 -3.67 4.80 -6.34
C LEU A 95 -4.29 4.42 -4.99
N ILE A 96 -3.89 5.12 -3.91
CA ILE A 96 -4.42 4.88 -2.57
C ILE A 96 -5.90 5.26 -2.51
N VAL A 97 -6.28 6.45 -2.98
CA VAL A 97 -7.67 6.92 -2.88
C VAL A 97 -8.62 6.00 -3.65
N LEU A 98 -8.31 5.69 -4.92
CA LEU A 98 -9.18 4.87 -5.75
C LEU A 98 -9.14 3.40 -5.33
N GLY A 99 -7.93 2.86 -5.08
CA GLY A 99 -7.74 1.46 -4.73
C GLY A 99 -8.34 1.10 -3.39
N SER A 100 -8.10 1.92 -2.36
CA SER A 100 -8.62 1.64 -1.02
C SER A 100 -10.13 1.84 -0.92
N PHE A 101 -10.68 2.88 -1.56
CA PHE A 101 -12.13 3.08 -1.63
C PHE A 101 -12.80 1.90 -2.34
N PHE A 102 -12.21 1.43 -3.45
CA PHE A 102 -12.70 0.26 -4.16
C PHE A 102 -12.66 -1.01 -3.29
N MET A 103 -11.53 -1.30 -2.64
CA MET A 103 -11.39 -2.49 -1.79
C MET A 103 -12.32 -2.47 -0.58
N LEU A 104 -12.45 -1.33 0.12
CA LEU A 104 -13.37 -1.19 1.25
C LEU A 104 -14.82 -1.41 0.82
N ASN A 105 -15.24 -0.80 -0.29
CA ASN A 105 -16.60 -0.95 -0.79
C ASN A 105 -16.89 -2.37 -1.27
N LEU A 106 -15.91 -3.05 -1.87
CA LEU A 106 -16.06 -4.44 -2.29
C LEU A 106 -16.25 -5.35 -1.07
N VAL A 107 -15.41 -5.20 -0.05
CA VAL A 107 -15.51 -5.98 1.20
C VAL A 107 -16.86 -5.73 1.88
N LEU A 108 -17.27 -4.47 2.02
CA LEU A 108 -18.57 -4.12 2.60
C LEU A 108 -19.74 -4.65 1.76
N GLY A 109 -19.63 -4.58 0.43
CA GLY A 109 -20.64 -5.10 -0.49
C GLY A 109 -20.84 -6.61 -0.36
N VAL A 110 -19.75 -7.37 -0.30
CA VAL A 110 -19.79 -8.83 -0.13
C VAL A 110 -20.36 -9.21 1.25
N LEU A 111 -19.88 -8.57 2.33
CA LEU A 111 -20.38 -8.83 3.68
C LEU A 111 -21.87 -8.47 3.81
N SER A 112 -22.29 -7.34 3.23
CA SER A 112 -23.68 -6.92 3.21
C SER A 112 -24.56 -7.93 2.45
N GLY A 113 -24.10 -8.42 1.30
CA GLY A 113 -24.81 -9.44 0.53
C GLY A 113 -24.96 -10.76 1.27
N GLU A 114 -23.90 -11.25 1.92
CA GLU A 114 -23.95 -12.46 2.73
C GLU A 114 -24.85 -12.30 3.96
N PHE A 115 -24.81 -11.15 4.65
CA PHE A 115 -25.70 -10.87 5.77
C PHE A 115 -27.17 -10.74 5.34
N ALA A 116 -27.44 -10.15 4.17
CA ALA A 116 -28.80 -10.07 3.63
C ALA A 116 -29.36 -11.48 3.34
N LYS A 117 -28.55 -12.34 2.71
CA LYS A 117 -28.91 -13.73 2.42
C LYS A 117 -29.17 -14.54 3.69
N GLU A 118 -28.35 -14.40 4.72
CA GLU A 118 -28.57 -15.08 6.00
C GLU A 118 -29.81 -14.53 6.73
N ARG A 119 -30.05 -13.21 6.70
CA ARG A 119 -31.28 -12.63 7.25
C ARG A 119 -32.53 -13.13 6.54
N GLU A 120 -32.52 -13.19 5.21
CA GLU A 120 -33.65 -13.69 4.42
C GLU A 120 -33.98 -15.15 4.77
N LYS A 121 -32.96 -16.01 4.93
CA LYS A 121 -33.16 -17.40 5.38
C LYS A 121 -33.80 -17.48 6.76
N VAL A 122 -33.37 -16.65 7.70
CA VAL A 122 -33.94 -16.62 9.06
C VAL A 122 -35.38 -16.15 9.03
N GLU A 123 -35.69 -15.10 8.26
CA GLU A 123 -37.04 -14.56 8.13
C GLU A 123 -37.99 -15.59 7.50
N ASN A 124 -37.59 -16.24 6.41
CA ASN A 124 -38.37 -17.30 5.76
C ASN A 124 -38.68 -18.48 6.71
N ARG A 125 -37.70 -18.89 7.53
CA ARG A 125 -37.92 -19.93 8.57
C ARG A 125 -38.93 -19.47 9.62
N GLN A 126 -38.84 -18.22 10.08
CA GLN A 126 -39.78 -17.67 11.05
C GLN A 126 -41.20 -17.60 10.48
N THR A 127 -41.35 -17.15 9.23
CA THR A 127 -42.64 -17.05 8.55
C THR A 127 -43.26 -18.43 8.34
N PHE A 128 -42.48 -19.43 7.93
CA PHE A 128 -42.93 -20.82 7.81
C PHE A 128 -43.40 -21.40 9.15
N LEU A 129 -42.66 -21.16 10.24
CA LEU A 129 -43.02 -21.62 11.58
C LEU A 129 -44.30 -20.93 12.10
N LYS A 130 -44.50 -19.65 11.79
CA LYS A 130 -45.72 -18.91 12.14
C LYS A 130 -46.95 -19.45 11.41
N LEU A 131 -46.83 -19.69 10.10
CA LEU A 131 -47.90 -20.28 9.27
C LEU A 131 -48.32 -21.66 9.79
N ARG A 132 -47.36 -22.53 10.12
CA ARG A 132 -47.64 -23.85 10.70
C ARG A 132 -48.39 -23.78 12.03
N ARG A 133 -48.07 -22.81 12.89
CA ARG A 133 -48.78 -22.64 14.17
C ARG A 133 -50.22 -22.20 13.97
N GLN A 134 -50.50 -21.36 12.96
CA GLN A 134 -51.88 -20.95 12.65
C GLN A 134 -52.73 -22.12 12.18
N GLN A 135 -52.20 -22.99 11.31
CA GLN A 135 -52.91 -24.19 10.84
C GLN A 135 -53.22 -25.22 11.95
N GLN A 136 -52.52 -25.19 13.08
CA GLN A 136 -52.80 -26.09 14.21
C GLN A 136 -53.86 -25.53 15.17
N LEU A 137 -54.18 -24.24 15.06
CA LEU A 137 -55.15 -23.55 15.91
C LEU A 137 -56.55 -23.49 15.29
N GLU A 138 -56.64 -23.72 13.97
CA GLU A 138 -57.89 -23.99 13.23
C GLU A 138 -58.25 -25.48 13.30
#